data_AF-A0A5P1FGB0-F1
#
_entry.id   AF-A0A5P1FGB0-F1
#
_cell.length_a   1.000
_cell.length_b   1.000
_cell.length_c   1.000
_cell.angle_alpha   90.00
_cell.angle_beta   90.00
_cell.angle_gamma   90.00
#
_symmetry.space_group_name_H-M   'P 1'
#
loop_
_entity.id
_entity.type
_entity.pdbx_description
1 polymer ?
#
loop_
_entity_poly.entity_id
_entity_poly.type
_entity_poly.pdbx_seq_one_letter_code
_entity_poly.pdbx_strand_id
1 'polypeptide(L)'
;METQKPKLTRTPSSLLRSPTLRSSTHSLSSLTSSTLKSPTLKRPEREFHKGSCNGSGVYNFFAKGRYEGDWVDGKYDGYGIESWAKGSRYRGQYRNGLRHGFGVYKFFNGDSYAGEWVSGHSHGSGVQSCADGSCYVGEFKGAIKHGLGYYHFRNGDRYAGEYFGDKIHGFGVYHFANGHCYEGSWHEGRRQGFGTYTFRNGEMRSGEWDCGVLKNPLSPSNHSIQRSVQAARKAAENAVLAPRVDEQVNRAVSAANRAATAARVAAIKAVQNRMDGKFCHTDV
;
A
#
# COMPACT_ATOMS: atom_id res chain seq x y z
N MET A 1 2.25 21.68 -52.32
CA MET A 1 1.50 20.77 -51.43
C MET A 1 2.29 20.62 -50.15
N GLU A 2 1.97 21.41 -49.12
CA GLU A 2 2.62 21.34 -47.80
C GLU A 2 2.15 20.10 -47.05
N THR A 3 3.08 19.16 -46.83
CA THR A 3 2.87 18.01 -45.95
C THR A 3 2.86 18.47 -44.50
N GLN A 4 1.67 18.47 -43.90
CA GLN A 4 1.47 18.71 -42.46
C GLN A 4 2.27 17.69 -41.65
N LYS A 5 3.28 18.16 -40.90
CA LYS A 5 3.96 17.36 -39.88
C LYS A 5 2.96 17.00 -38.77
N PRO A 6 2.82 15.72 -38.37
CA PRO A 6 1.95 15.37 -37.26
C PRO A 6 2.47 16.00 -35.95
N LYS A 7 1.68 16.92 -35.38
CA LYS A 7 1.91 17.49 -34.05
C LYS A 7 1.88 16.35 -33.01
N LEU A 8 2.97 16.14 -32.27
CA LEU A 8 3.03 15.24 -31.11
C LEU A 8 2.30 15.81 -29.89
N THR A 9 1.12 16.36 -30.07
CA THR A 9 0.27 16.82 -28.97
C THR A 9 -0.73 15.75 -28.58
N ARG A 10 -0.22 14.61 -28.10
CA ARG A 10 -0.91 13.90 -27.02
C ARG A 10 0.05 13.91 -25.85
N THR A 11 0.02 15.00 -25.10
CA THR A 11 0.41 15.00 -23.69
C THR A 11 -0.66 14.21 -22.93
N PRO A 12 -0.41 13.02 -22.38
CA PRO A 12 -1.24 12.51 -21.30
C PRO A 12 -0.73 13.15 -19.99
N SER A 13 -0.59 14.49 -19.95
CA SER A 13 -0.11 15.19 -18.75
C SER A 13 -1.15 15.16 -17.62
N SER A 14 -2.39 14.77 -17.91
CA SER A 14 -3.49 14.66 -16.94
C SER A 14 -3.72 13.25 -16.41
N LEU A 15 -3.12 12.21 -17.01
CA LEU A 15 -3.41 10.80 -16.68
C LEU A 15 -2.35 10.12 -15.82
N LEU A 16 -1.22 10.78 -15.53
CA LEU A 16 -0.15 10.25 -14.68
C LEU A 16 -0.39 10.51 -13.18
N ARG A 17 -1.56 11.02 -12.79
CA ARG A 17 -1.98 10.97 -11.38
C ARG A 17 -2.47 9.57 -11.08
N SER A 18 -1.56 8.73 -10.60
CA SER A 18 -1.93 7.56 -9.80
C SER A 18 -2.89 8.04 -8.70
N PRO A 19 -4.07 7.44 -8.51
CA PRO A 19 -4.86 7.71 -7.32
C PRO A 19 -3.96 7.38 -6.11
N THR A 20 -3.64 8.42 -5.34
CA THR A 20 -2.91 8.26 -4.09
C THR A 20 -3.90 7.61 -3.14
N LEU A 21 -3.55 6.45 -2.57
CA LEU A 21 -4.23 6.05 -1.33
C LEU A 21 -3.96 7.18 -0.36
N ARG A 22 -4.97 8.01 -0.07
CA ARG A 22 -4.95 8.80 1.15
C ARG A 22 -4.85 7.76 2.25
N SER A 23 -3.65 7.65 2.84
CA SER A 23 -3.52 7.06 4.16
C SER A 23 -4.53 7.79 5.03
N SER A 24 -5.64 7.11 5.34
CA SER A 24 -6.50 7.55 6.41
C SER A 24 -5.64 7.41 7.66
N THR A 25 -4.98 8.50 8.05
CA THR A 25 -4.42 8.71 9.38
C THR A 25 -5.59 8.79 10.37
N HIS A 26 -6.27 7.67 10.53
CA HIS A 26 -7.15 7.38 11.65
C HIS A 26 -6.54 6.20 12.42
N SER A 27 -5.23 6.29 12.67
CA SER A 27 -4.66 5.78 13.91
C SER A 27 -4.59 6.96 14.89
N LEU A 28 -4.93 6.71 16.15
CA LEU A 28 -4.91 7.70 17.24
C LEU A 28 -3.48 8.17 17.55
N SER A 29 -2.86 8.95 16.67
CA SER A 29 -1.52 9.51 16.88
C SER A 29 -1.41 11.00 16.52
N SER A 30 -2.50 11.75 16.57
CA SER A 30 -2.49 13.21 16.41
C SER A 30 -3.08 13.91 17.64
N LEU A 31 -2.30 13.90 18.73
CA LEU A 31 -2.39 14.93 19.77
C LEU A 31 -0.96 15.28 20.20
N THR A 32 -0.36 16.27 19.52
CA THR A 32 0.80 17.00 20.06
C THR A 32 0.33 18.04 21.06
N SER A 33 1.12 18.18 22.12
CA SER A 33 0.94 19.01 23.30
C SER A 33 0.48 20.44 23.02
N SER A 34 -0.68 20.83 23.53
CA SER A 34 -0.84 21.96 24.47
C SER A 34 -2.31 22.24 24.76
N THR A 35 -2.63 22.21 26.06
CA THR A 35 -3.71 22.95 26.72
C THR A 35 -5.16 22.62 26.32
N LEU A 36 -5.81 21.71 27.07
CA LEU A 36 -7.09 22.00 27.75
C LEU A 36 -7.55 20.80 28.61
N LYS A 37 -8.20 21.16 29.70
CA LYS A 37 -8.53 20.36 30.88
C LYS A 37 -9.27 19.06 30.56
N SER A 38 -8.96 18.05 31.35
CA SER A 38 -9.63 16.75 31.47
C SER A 38 -11.15 16.87 31.57
N PRO A 39 -11.86 16.00 30.83
CA PRO A 39 -13.03 15.34 31.37
C PRO A 39 -12.84 13.82 31.31
N THR A 40 -13.16 13.19 32.43
CA THR A 40 -13.21 11.75 32.69
C THR A 40 -13.75 10.94 31.51
N LEU A 41 -12.87 10.12 30.92
CA LEU A 41 -13.22 9.11 29.92
C LEU A 41 -14.09 8.03 30.60
N LYS A 42 -15.42 8.19 30.55
CA LYS A 42 -16.35 7.15 31.00
C LYS A 42 -16.17 5.91 30.14
N ARG A 43 -15.49 4.92 30.72
CA ARG A 43 -15.37 3.55 30.22
C ARG A 43 -16.77 2.92 30.17
N PRO A 44 -17.17 2.30 29.06
CA PRO A 44 -18.32 1.44 29.12
C PRO A 44 -17.88 0.02 29.44
N GLU A 45 -18.56 -0.55 30.42
CA GLU A 45 -18.28 -1.82 31.07
C GLU A 45 -18.40 -3.01 30.11
N ARG A 46 -17.27 -3.69 29.89
CA ARG A 46 -17.19 -5.16 29.89
C ARG A 46 -15.92 -5.51 30.66
N GLU A 47 -16.13 -6.02 31.88
CA GLU A 47 -15.17 -6.40 32.94
C GLU A 47 -13.67 -6.32 32.61
N PHE A 48 -13.09 -5.19 33.00
CA PHE A 48 -11.65 -4.97 33.08
C PHE A 48 -11.17 -5.38 34.47
N HIS A 49 -10.61 -6.58 34.61
CA HIS A 49 -9.81 -6.88 35.78
C HIS A 49 -8.55 -6.03 35.77
N LYS A 50 -8.17 -5.54 36.94
CA LYS A 50 -7.17 -4.50 37.23
C LYS A 50 -5.74 -5.01 36.98
N GLY A 51 -5.43 -5.38 35.73
CA GLY A 51 -4.12 -5.83 35.25
C GLY A 51 -4.07 -5.78 33.72
N SER A 52 -2.91 -5.45 33.16
CA SER A 52 -2.62 -5.45 31.71
C SER A 52 -3.39 -6.53 30.96
N CYS A 53 -4.14 -6.16 29.90
CA CYS A 53 -4.75 -7.15 29.02
C CYS A 53 -3.63 -7.91 28.30
N ASN A 54 -3.45 -9.17 28.67
CA ASN A 54 -2.50 -10.11 28.06
C ASN A 54 -3.29 -11.30 27.50
N GLY A 55 -2.95 -11.76 26.29
CA GLY A 55 -3.61 -12.87 25.61
C GLY A 55 -4.66 -12.43 24.59
N SER A 56 -5.56 -13.33 24.18
CA SER A 56 -6.53 -13.03 23.10
C SER A 56 -7.82 -12.42 23.63
N GLY A 57 -8.30 -11.34 23.00
CA GLY A 57 -9.46 -10.58 23.47
C GLY A 57 -10.23 -9.84 22.37
N VAL A 58 -11.50 -9.54 22.65
CA VAL A 58 -12.39 -8.78 21.77
C VAL A 58 -12.64 -7.42 22.38
N TYR A 59 -12.45 -6.35 21.60
CA TYR A 59 -12.76 -4.99 22.01
C TYR A 59 -13.72 -4.33 21.02
N ASN A 60 -14.81 -3.76 21.53
CA ASN A 60 -15.80 -3.05 20.73
C ASN A 60 -15.65 -1.55 20.97
N PHE A 61 -15.35 -0.81 19.91
CA PHE A 61 -15.34 0.64 19.96
C PHE A 61 -16.78 1.11 19.72
N PHE A 62 -17.42 1.70 20.72
CA PHE A 62 -18.80 2.19 20.64
C PHE A 62 -19.08 2.91 19.31
N ALA A 63 -19.88 2.27 18.46
CA ALA A 63 -20.28 2.70 17.12
C ALA A 63 -19.13 2.99 16.10
N LYS A 64 -17.86 2.66 16.42
CA LYS A 64 -16.70 3.01 15.59
C LYS A 64 -16.00 1.81 14.96
N GLY A 65 -16.09 0.64 15.57
CA GLY A 65 -15.45 -0.57 15.06
C GLY A 65 -15.33 -1.69 16.09
N ARG A 66 -14.54 -2.69 15.76
CA ARG A 66 -14.24 -3.85 16.60
C ARG A 66 -12.84 -4.38 16.33
N TYR A 67 -12.12 -4.73 17.38
CA TYR A 67 -10.86 -5.45 17.34
C TYR A 67 -11.02 -6.86 17.92
N GLU A 68 -10.38 -7.83 17.28
CA GLU A 68 -10.30 -9.22 17.73
C GLU A 68 -8.88 -9.73 17.51
N GLY A 69 -8.18 -10.08 18.58
CA GLY A 69 -6.81 -10.55 18.42
C GLY A 69 -6.04 -10.56 19.72
N ASP A 70 -4.72 -10.53 19.57
CA ASP A 70 -3.76 -10.64 20.65
C ASP A 70 -3.50 -9.29 21.32
N TRP A 71 -3.35 -9.34 22.64
CA TRP A 71 -3.11 -8.19 23.50
C TRP A 71 -1.86 -8.44 24.34
N VAL A 72 -1.05 -7.39 24.46
CA VAL A 72 0.04 -7.31 25.41
C VAL A 72 -0.02 -5.93 26.06
N ASP A 73 -0.01 -5.89 27.38
CA ASP A 73 -0.05 -4.66 28.17
C ASP A 73 -1.15 -3.66 27.79
N GLY A 74 -2.34 -4.19 27.50
CA GLY A 74 -3.49 -3.36 27.12
C GLY A 74 -3.43 -2.80 25.70
N LYS A 75 -2.47 -3.22 24.88
CA LYS A 75 -2.30 -2.80 23.48
C LYS A 75 -2.44 -3.98 22.53
N TYR A 76 -2.83 -3.69 21.28
CA TYR A 76 -2.78 -4.66 20.19
C TYR A 76 -1.32 -5.04 19.93
N ASP A 77 -0.99 -6.32 20.12
CA ASP A 77 0.37 -6.81 19.88
C ASP A 77 0.32 -8.30 19.56
N GLY A 78 0.91 -8.71 18.44
CA GLY A 78 0.72 -10.04 17.87
C GLY A 78 -0.18 -10.00 16.64
N TYR A 79 -1.19 -10.86 16.56
CA TYR A 79 -2.07 -10.97 15.40
C TYR A 79 -3.50 -10.52 15.71
N GLY A 80 -4.14 -9.85 14.75
CA GLY A 80 -5.51 -9.40 14.97
C GLY A 80 -6.25 -8.96 13.72
N ILE A 81 -7.56 -8.80 13.92
CA ILE A 81 -8.51 -8.29 12.95
C ILE A 81 -9.15 -7.04 13.53
N GLU A 82 -9.04 -5.94 12.80
CA GLU A 82 -9.72 -4.69 13.12
C GLU A 82 -10.71 -4.38 12.01
N SER A 83 -11.97 -4.17 12.39
CA SER A 83 -13.06 -3.84 11.49
C SER A 83 -13.66 -2.50 11.89
N TRP A 84 -13.91 -1.62 10.93
CA TRP A 84 -14.47 -0.29 11.16
C TRP A 84 -15.93 -0.22 10.69
N ALA A 85 -16.72 0.67 11.31
CA ALA A 85 -18.17 0.78 11.04
C ALA A 85 -18.52 1.08 9.56
N LYS A 86 -17.61 1.69 8.80
CA LYS A 86 -17.80 1.97 7.36
C LYS A 86 -17.39 0.82 6.43
N GLY A 87 -16.98 -0.34 6.97
CA GLY A 87 -16.64 -1.53 6.17
C GLY A 87 -15.16 -1.73 5.87
N SER A 88 -14.29 -0.77 6.20
CA SER A 88 -12.84 -1.01 6.18
C SER A 88 -12.47 -2.14 7.12
N ARG A 89 -11.42 -2.90 6.80
CA ARG A 89 -10.94 -4.00 7.62
C ARG A 89 -9.46 -4.28 7.44
N TYR A 90 -8.75 -4.50 8.54
CA TYR A 90 -7.38 -4.94 8.57
C TYR A 90 -7.30 -6.35 9.13
N ARG A 91 -6.40 -7.16 8.57
CA ARG A 91 -6.04 -8.49 9.07
C ARG A 91 -4.54 -8.65 8.96
N GLY A 92 -3.86 -8.83 10.09
CA GLY A 92 -2.42 -8.97 10.08
C GLY A 92 -1.81 -8.79 11.45
N GLN A 93 -0.56 -8.35 11.43
CA GLN A 93 0.27 -8.19 12.60
C GLN A 93 0.14 -6.78 13.21
N TYR A 94 0.29 -6.73 14.52
CA TYR A 94 0.31 -5.52 15.34
C TYR A 94 1.54 -5.54 16.24
N ARG A 95 2.02 -4.34 16.57
CA ARG A 95 3.05 -4.11 17.58
C ARG A 95 2.75 -2.80 18.29
N ASN A 96 2.68 -2.80 19.61
CA ASN A 96 2.43 -1.62 20.43
C ASN A 96 1.19 -0.80 19.99
N GLY A 97 0.12 -1.47 19.57
CA GLY A 97 -1.12 -0.84 19.13
C GLY A 97 -1.15 -0.39 17.67
N LEU A 98 -0.04 -0.56 16.93
CA LEU A 98 0.07 -0.14 15.53
C LEU A 98 0.19 -1.35 14.60
N ARG A 99 -0.35 -1.24 13.39
CA ARG A 99 -0.12 -2.22 12.32
C ARG A 99 1.39 -2.34 12.06
N HIS A 100 1.89 -3.57 12.04
CA HIS A 100 3.31 -3.86 11.88
C HIS A 100 3.48 -5.19 11.16
N GLY A 101 4.66 -5.50 10.61
CA GLY A 101 4.91 -6.78 9.96
C GLY A 101 4.06 -6.96 8.71
N PHE A 102 3.39 -8.11 8.54
CA PHE A 102 2.60 -8.38 7.32
C PHE A 102 1.09 -8.30 7.59
N GLY A 103 0.34 -7.82 6.60
CA GLY A 103 -1.12 -7.82 6.67
C GLY A 103 -1.82 -7.28 5.44
N VAL A 104 -3.14 -7.41 5.44
CA VAL A 104 -4.04 -6.90 4.41
C VAL A 104 -4.97 -5.86 5.01
N TYR A 105 -5.03 -4.69 4.39
CA TYR A 105 -6.03 -3.68 4.64
C TYR A 105 -6.97 -3.58 3.44
N LYS A 106 -8.27 -3.80 3.66
CA LYS A 106 -9.32 -3.51 2.68
C LYS A 106 -10.03 -2.22 3.09
N PHE A 107 -10.03 -1.26 2.19
CA PHE A 107 -10.71 0.02 2.37
C PHE A 107 -12.20 -0.12 2.05
N PHE A 108 -13.03 0.71 2.67
CA PHE A 108 -14.48 0.71 2.39
C PHE A 108 -14.84 1.07 0.94
N ASN A 109 -13.97 1.80 0.24
CA ASN A 109 -14.16 2.19 -1.15
C ASN A 109 -13.83 1.04 -2.15
N GLY A 110 -13.40 -0.11 -1.65
CA GLY A 110 -13.01 -1.27 -2.46
C GLY A 110 -11.51 -1.38 -2.74
N ASP A 111 -10.72 -0.34 -2.43
CA ASP A 111 -9.27 -0.43 -2.54
C ASP A 111 -8.71 -1.42 -1.51
N SER A 112 -7.50 -1.92 -1.75
CA SER A 112 -6.78 -2.75 -0.80
C SER A 112 -5.28 -2.59 -0.89
N TYR A 113 -4.62 -2.86 0.23
CA TYR A 113 -3.19 -3.02 0.32
C TYR A 113 -2.87 -4.33 1.02
N ALA A 114 -1.96 -5.11 0.46
CA ALA A 114 -1.45 -6.35 1.01
C ALA A 114 0.08 -6.31 0.98
N GLY A 115 0.73 -6.39 2.13
CA GLY A 115 2.19 -6.28 2.18
C GLY A 115 2.72 -6.00 3.57
N GLU A 116 3.89 -5.38 3.61
CA GLU A 116 4.59 -5.00 4.82
C GLU A 116 4.06 -3.70 5.44
N TRP A 117 4.15 -3.63 6.76
CA TRP A 117 3.67 -2.53 7.59
C TRP A 117 4.72 -2.18 8.63
N VAL A 118 4.96 -0.88 8.81
CA VAL A 118 5.82 -0.35 9.87
C VAL A 118 5.10 0.82 10.52
N SER A 119 4.89 0.73 11.83
CA SER A 119 4.30 1.78 12.67
C SER A 119 3.03 2.38 12.06
N GLY A 120 2.13 1.51 11.59
CA GLY A 120 0.83 1.90 11.03
C GLY A 120 0.84 2.25 9.54
N HIS A 121 2.00 2.30 8.87
CA HIS A 121 2.12 2.70 7.46
C HIS A 121 2.56 1.52 6.60
N SER A 122 2.11 1.48 5.33
CA SER A 122 2.69 0.53 4.37
C SER A 122 4.15 0.86 4.11
N HIS A 123 4.96 -0.18 4.03
CA HIS A 123 6.41 -0.11 3.90
C HIS A 123 6.90 -1.33 3.11
N GLY A 124 8.19 -1.40 2.78
CA GLY A 124 8.80 -2.59 2.17
C GLY A 124 8.08 -3.00 0.88
N SER A 125 7.93 -4.31 0.67
CA SER A 125 7.22 -4.83 -0.50
C SER A 125 5.71 -4.92 -0.26
N GLY A 126 4.92 -4.62 -1.29
CA GLY A 126 3.47 -4.75 -1.21
C GLY A 126 2.73 -4.68 -2.54
N VAL A 127 1.45 -5.01 -2.46
CA VAL A 127 0.49 -4.94 -3.55
C VAL A 127 -0.62 -3.97 -3.15
N GLN A 128 -0.80 -2.92 -3.94
CA GLN A 128 -1.96 -2.03 -3.88
C GLN A 128 -2.89 -2.39 -5.03
N SER A 129 -4.13 -2.73 -4.72
CA SER A 129 -5.19 -2.94 -5.72
C SER A 129 -6.27 -1.91 -5.51
N CYS A 130 -6.65 -1.20 -6.57
CA CYS A 130 -7.68 -0.18 -6.52
C CYS A 130 -9.03 -0.78 -6.96
N ALA A 131 -10.14 -0.21 -6.48
CA ALA A 131 -11.49 -0.60 -6.91
C ALA A 131 -11.70 -0.38 -8.42
N ASP A 132 -10.98 0.60 -8.98
CA ASP A 132 -10.86 0.82 -10.42
C ASP A 132 -9.93 -0.21 -11.11
N GLY A 133 -9.64 -1.36 -10.50
CA GLY A 133 -8.88 -2.46 -11.10
C GLY A 133 -7.44 -2.12 -11.53
N SER A 134 -6.98 -0.90 -11.29
CA SER A 134 -5.55 -0.61 -11.35
C SER A 134 -4.84 -1.35 -10.21
N CYS A 135 -3.61 -1.78 -10.47
CA CYS A 135 -2.81 -2.43 -9.45
C CYS A 135 -1.36 -2.00 -9.53
N TYR A 136 -0.73 -1.93 -8.36
CA TYR A 136 0.68 -1.68 -8.21
C TYR A 136 1.30 -2.76 -7.33
N VAL A 137 2.44 -3.27 -7.78
CA VAL A 137 3.26 -4.25 -7.08
C VAL A 137 4.65 -3.67 -7.00
N GLY A 138 5.21 -3.53 -5.80
CA GLY A 138 6.53 -2.96 -5.65
C GLY A 138 6.82 -2.46 -4.25
N GLU A 139 7.79 -1.57 -4.17
CA GLU A 139 8.30 -1.03 -2.92
C GLU A 139 7.49 0.19 -2.41
N PHE A 140 7.40 0.29 -1.08
CA PHE A 140 6.72 1.36 -0.37
C PHE A 140 7.62 1.92 0.73
N LYS A 141 7.57 3.24 0.94
CA LYS A 141 8.29 3.91 2.03
C LYS A 141 7.40 4.89 2.76
N GLY A 142 6.68 4.42 3.78
CA GLY A 142 5.84 5.30 4.59
C GLY A 142 4.58 5.72 3.85
N ALA A 143 3.83 4.73 3.35
CA ALA A 143 2.59 4.88 2.60
C ALA A 143 2.67 5.43 1.18
N ILE A 144 3.87 5.71 0.67
CA ILE A 144 4.11 6.17 -0.70
C ILE A 144 4.91 5.14 -1.50
N LYS A 145 4.63 5.01 -2.81
CA LYS A 145 5.41 4.18 -3.74
C LYS A 145 6.82 4.73 -3.85
N HIS A 146 7.79 3.85 -3.82
CA HIS A 146 9.21 4.18 -3.85
C HIS A 146 9.98 3.01 -4.50
N GLY A 147 11.26 3.18 -4.83
CA GLY A 147 12.09 2.08 -5.31
C GLY A 147 11.58 1.47 -6.62
N LEU A 148 11.67 0.16 -6.78
CA LEU A 148 11.20 -0.54 -7.97
C LEU A 148 9.71 -0.91 -7.84
N GLY A 149 8.99 -0.81 -8.95
CA GLY A 149 7.62 -1.28 -9.01
C GLY A 149 7.03 -1.43 -10.40
N TYR A 150 6.01 -2.26 -10.46
CA TYR A 150 5.18 -2.53 -11.62
C TYR A 150 3.78 -1.98 -11.37
N TYR A 151 3.24 -1.23 -12.33
CA TYR A 151 1.90 -0.67 -12.27
C TYR A 151 1.11 -1.07 -13.51
N HIS A 152 -0.07 -1.64 -13.29
CA HIS A 152 -1.08 -1.85 -14.32
C HIS A 152 -2.21 -0.83 -14.15
N PHE A 153 -2.41 -0.01 -15.17
CA PHE A 153 -3.42 1.04 -15.16
C PHE A 153 -4.77 0.53 -15.64
N ARG A 154 -5.85 1.15 -15.17
CA ARG A 154 -7.23 0.80 -15.56
C ARG A 154 -7.48 0.90 -17.06
N ASN A 155 -6.78 1.80 -17.75
CA ASN A 155 -6.89 1.98 -19.20
C ASN A 155 -6.11 0.92 -20.02
N GLY A 156 -5.45 -0.03 -19.35
CA GLY A 156 -4.65 -1.07 -19.98
C GLY A 156 -3.16 -0.73 -20.12
N ASP A 157 -2.75 0.52 -19.83
CA ASP A 157 -1.34 0.89 -19.82
C ASP A 157 -0.59 0.12 -18.71
N ARG A 158 0.73 0.00 -18.87
CA ARG A 158 1.61 -0.68 -17.91
C ARG A 158 2.91 0.10 -17.77
N TYR A 159 3.39 0.22 -16.56
CA TYR A 159 4.72 0.75 -16.26
C TYR A 159 5.50 -0.24 -15.41
N ALA A 160 6.79 -0.41 -15.69
CA ALA A 160 7.72 -1.17 -14.87
C ALA A 160 9.02 -0.38 -14.75
N GLY A 161 9.46 -0.09 -13.54
CA GLY A 161 10.69 0.65 -13.31
C GLY A 161 10.73 1.33 -11.96
N GLU A 162 11.47 2.43 -11.90
CA GLU A 162 11.73 3.15 -10.66
C GLU A 162 10.61 4.15 -10.31
N TYR A 163 10.45 4.37 -9.00
CA TYR A 163 9.51 5.28 -8.37
C TYR A 163 10.21 6.10 -7.29
N PHE A 164 9.86 7.38 -7.22
CA PHE A 164 10.26 8.26 -6.13
C PHE A 164 9.07 9.14 -5.72
N GLY A 165 8.59 8.98 -4.49
CA GLY A 165 7.54 9.83 -3.94
C GLY A 165 6.22 9.74 -4.71
N ASP A 166 5.71 8.52 -4.90
CA ASP A 166 4.51 8.21 -5.70
C ASP A 166 4.58 8.51 -7.20
N LYS A 167 5.72 8.99 -7.68
CA LYS A 167 5.92 9.36 -9.09
C LYS A 167 6.85 8.39 -9.78
N ILE A 168 6.54 8.10 -11.04
CA ILE A 168 7.45 7.45 -11.97
C ILE A 168 8.71 8.32 -12.08
N HIS A 169 9.87 7.74 -11.81
CA HIS A 169 11.15 8.43 -11.74
C HIS A 169 12.27 7.48 -12.19
N GLY A 170 13.49 7.97 -12.40
CA GLY A 170 14.64 7.10 -12.67
C GLY A 170 14.52 6.41 -14.03
N PHE A 171 14.83 5.12 -14.12
CA PHE A 171 14.70 4.37 -15.36
C PHE A 171 13.47 3.44 -15.34
N GLY A 172 12.83 3.30 -16.51
CA GLY A 172 11.68 2.41 -16.62
C GLY A 172 11.11 2.29 -18.02
N VAL A 173 10.28 1.28 -18.19
CA VAL A 173 9.58 0.95 -19.44
C VAL A 173 8.09 1.19 -19.26
N TYR A 174 7.50 1.93 -20.19
CA TYR A 174 6.06 2.18 -20.24
C TYR A 174 5.46 1.59 -21.51
N HIS A 175 4.58 0.62 -21.35
CA HIS A 175 3.78 0.04 -22.42
C HIS A 175 2.41 0.70 -22.44
N PHE A 176 2.06 1.31 -23.56
CA PHE A 176 0.75 1.90 -23.77
C PHE A 176 -0.23 0.84 -24.28
N ALA A 177 -1.48 0.91 -23.87
CA ALA A 177 -2.56 0.02 -24.29
C ALA A 177 -2.79 0.05 -25.81
N ASN A 178 -2.44 1.17 -26.47
CA ASN A 178 -2.50 1.31 -27.92
C ASN A 178 -1.35 0.60 -28.67
N GLY A 179 -0.45 -0.08 -27.96
CA GLY A 179 0.69 -0.80 -28.51
C GLY A 179 1.97 0.03 -28.66
N HIS A 180 1.98 1.28 -28.20
CA HIS A 180 3.21 2.08 -28.15
C HIS A 180 4.08 1.65 -26.95
N CYS A 181 5.35 2.00 -26.97
CA CYS A 181 6.30 1.75 -25.89
C CYS A 181 7.22 2.95 -25.69
N TYR A 182 7.61 3.23 -24.46
CA TYR A 182 8.73 4.11 -24.14
C TYR A 182 9.71 3.39 -23.23
N GLU A 183 11.00 3.48 -23.56
CA GLU A 183 12.10 2.91 -22.81
C GLU A 183 13.14 4.02 -22.56
N GLY A 184 13.38 4.39 -21.32
CA GLY A 184 14.36 5.42 -21.00
C GLY A 184 14.21 5.99 -19.59
N SER A 185 14.71 7.21 -19.42
CA SER A 185 14.65 7.92 -18.13
C SER A 185 13.36 8.71 -17.93
N TRP A 186 13.03 8.89 -16.67
CA TRP A 186 11.82 9.51 -16.17
C TRP A 186 12.13 10.49 -15.05
N HIS A 187 11.37 11.57 -15.01
CA HIS A 187 11.43 12.53 -13.92
C HIS A 187 10.01 13.04 -13.64
N GLU A 188 9.52 12.80 -12.42
CA GLU A 188 8.23 13.31 -11.95
C GLU A 188 7.06 12.93 -12.88
N GLY A 189 7.05 11.68 -13.35
CA GLY A 189 6.04 11.15 -14.27
C GLY A 189 6.27 11.46 -15.75
N ARG A 190 7.27 12.29 -16.09
CA ARG A 190 7.51 12.70 -17.47
C ARG A 190 8.74 11.99 -18.03
N ARG A 191 8.69 11.66 -19.33
CA ARG A 191 9.87 11.23 -20.08
C ARG A 191 10.92 12.34 -20.02
N GLN A 192 12.12 12.00 -19.59
CA GLN A 192 13.22 12.94 -19.35
C GLN A 192 14.52 12.28 -19.80
N GLY A 193 15.55 13.05 -20.15
CA GLY A 193 16.86 12.53 -20.53
C GLY A 193 16.80 11.63 -21.76
N PHE A 194 17.68 10.63 -21.84
CA PHE A 194 17.80 9.78 -23.03
C PHE A 194 16.74 8.68 -23.03
N GLY A 195 16.13 8.42 -24.18
CA GLY A 195 15.20 7.31 -24.32
C GLY A 195 14.69 7.10 -25.74
N THR A 196 14.00 5.98 -25.93
CA THR A 196 13.40 5.57 -27.21
C THR A 196 11.90 5.41 -27.05
N TYR A 197 11.15 6.02 -27.97
CA TYR A 197 9.72 5.80 -28.11
C TYR A 197 9.47 4.96 -29.35
N THR A 198 8.81 3.81 -29.18
CA THR A 198 8.47 2.89 -30.26
C THR A 198 6.96 2.95 -30.49
N PHE A 199 6.55 3.30 -31.69
CA PHE A 199 5.16 3.28 -32.12
C PHE A 199 4.71 1.85 -32.43
N ARG A 200 3.39 1.61 -32.44
CA ARG A 200 2.84 0.28 -32.75
C ARG A 200 3.22 -0.22 -34.14
N ASN A 201 3.45 0.69 -35.10
CA ASN A 201 3.91 0.36 -36.45
C ASN A 201 5.41 -0.01 -36.52
N GLY A 202 6.13 0.00 -35.39
CA GLY A 202 7.56 -0.27 -35.31
C GLY A 202 8.46 0.95 -35.52
N GLU A 203 7.91 2.10 -35.90
CA GLU A 203 8.68 3.35 -36.02
C GLU A 203 9.26 3.74 -34.65
N MET A 204 10.52 4.16 -34.63
CA MET A 204 11.22 4.54 -33.40
C MET A 204 11.63 6.01 -33.43
N ARG A 205 11.46 6.67 -32.29
CA ARG A 205 11.98 8.01 -32.03
C ARG A 205 12.87 7.97 -30.81
N SER A 206 14.16 8.05 -31.06
CA SER A 206 15.20 8.06 -30.04
C SER A 206 15.81 9.45 -29.92
N GLY A 207 16.27 9.80 -28.72
CA GLY A 207 16.95 11.07 -28.48
C GLY A 207 16.83 11.53 -27.04
N GLU A 208 17.10 12.82 -26.85
CA GLU A 208 16.97 13.50 -25.56
C GLU A 208 15.55 14.08 -25.40
N TRP A 209 14.93 13.73 -24.29
CA TRP A 209 13.59 14.12 -23.88
C TRP A 209 13.70 15.14 -22.75
N ASP A 210 12.93 16.22 -22.83
CA ASP A 210 12.79 17.20 -21.77
C ASP A 210 11.31 17.50 -21.55
N CYS A 211 10.87 17.32 -20.30
CA CYS A 211 9.48 17.53 -19.88
C CYS A 211 8.46 16.78 -20.75
N GLY A 212 8.81 15.58 -21.21
CA GLY A 212 7.95 14.76 -22.07
C GLY A 212 8.02 15.06 -23.56
N VAL A 213 8.86 15.99 -24.00
CA VAL A 213 9.01 16.38 -25.42
C VAL A 213 10.40 15.98 -25.92
N LEU A 214 10.48 15.35 -27.10
CA LEU A 214 11.74 15.05 -27.75
C LEU A 214 12.39 16.34 -28.28
N LYS A 215 13.54 16.74 -27.70
CA LYS A 215 14.27 17.96 -28.06
C LYS A 215 15.33 17.68 -29.11
N ASN A 216 16.19 16.69 -28.87
CA ASN A 216 17.33 16.35 -29.71
C ASN A 216 17.18 14.91 -30.21
N PRO A 217 16.64 14.69 -31.42
CA PRO A 217 16.58 13.35 -32.01
C PRO A 217 17.99 12.79 -32.25
N LEU A 218 18.19 11.52 -31.88
CA LEU A 218 19.45 10.80 -32.06
C LEU A 218 19.18 9.41 -32.64
N SER A 219 20.19 8.82 -33.28
CA SER A 219 20.11 7.43 -33.74
C SER A 219 19.89 6.48 -32.55
N PRO A 220 19.07 5.42 -32.70
CA PRO A 220 18.97 4.34 -31.71
C PRO A 220 20.31 3.65 -31.39
N SER A 221 21.27 3.70 -32.32
CA SER A 221 22.64 3.17 -32.12
C SER A 221 23.55 4.10 -31.32
N ASN A 222 23.11 5.30 -30.97
CA ASN A 222 23.89 6.21 -30.13
C ASN A 222 24.11 5.59 -28.73
N HIS A 223 25.35 5.63 -28.25
CA HIS A 223 25.75 4.99 -27.00
C HIS A 223 24.93 5.47 -25.78
N SER A 224 24.57 6.76 -25.71
CA SER A 224 23.75 7.31 -24.62
C SER A 224 22.31 6.76 -24.65
N ILE A 225 21.76 6.57 -25.85
CA ILE A 225 20.45 5.94 -26.03
C ILE A 225 20.50 4.47 -25.62
N GLN A 226 21.48 3.71 -26.13
CA GLN A 226 21.63 2.29 -25.82
C GLN A 226 21.77 2.06 -24.30
N ARG A 227 22.62 2.86 -23.64
CA ARG A 227 22.82 2.78 -22.19
C ARG A 227 21.54 3.08 -21.41
N SER A 228 20.78 4.12 -21.81
CA SER A 228 19.53 4.47 -21.14
C SER A 228 18.44 3.40 -21.34
N VAL A 229 18.28 2.89 -22.57
CA VAL A 229 17.33 1.80 -22.87
C VAL A 229 17.71 0.52 -22.12
N GLN A 230 18.99 0.17 -22.04
CA GLN A 230 19.45 -0.97 -21.27
C GLN A 230 19.16 -0.81 -19.77
N ALA A 231 19.41 0.38 -19.21
CA ALA A 231 19.08 0.68 -17.81
C ALA A 231 17.56 0.59 -17.56
N ALA A 232 16.74 1.14 -18.45
CA ALA A 232 15.29 1.05 -18.37
C ALA A 232 14.77 -0.38 -18.41
N ARG A 233 15.27 -1.22 -19.33
CA ARG A 233 14.92 -2.64 -19.41
C ARG A 233 15.32 -3.39 -18.15
N LYS A 234 16.52 -3.15 -17.63
CA LYS A 234 16.99 -3.76 -16.39
C LYS A 234 16.14 -3.36 -15.18
N ALA A 235 15.80 -2.07 -15.06
CA ALA A 235 14.91 -1.59 -14.01
C ALA A 235 13.51 -2.22 -14.12
N ALA A 236 12.97 -2.31 -15.35
CA ALA A 236 11.68 -2.94 -15.61
C ALA A 236 11.68 -4.44 -15.28
N GLU A 237 12.71 -5.18 -15.67
CA GLU A 237 12.87 -6.60 -15.35
C GLU A 237 12.92 -6.82 -13.83
N ASN A 238 13.76 -6.05 -13.12
CA ASN A 238 13.85 -6.12 -11.66
C ASN A 238 12.53 -5.75 -10.98
N ALA A 239 11.79 -4.77 -11.50
CA ALA A 239 10.49 -4.38 -10.99
C ALA A 239 9.42 -5.46 -11.17
N VAL A 240 9.47 -6.22 -12.27
CA VAL A 240 8.56 -7.37 -12.51
C VAL A 240 8.94 -8.55 -11.61
N LEU A 241 10.22 -8.72 -11.30
CA LEU A 241 10.74 -9.72 -10.38
C LEU A 241 10.66 -9.31 -8.90
N ALA A 242 9.94 -8.23 -8.58
CA ALA A 242 9.78 -7.75 -7.22
C ALA A 242 9.30 -8.87 -6.26
N PRO A 243 9.76 -8.87 -4.99
CA PRO A 243 9.46 -9.93 -4.05
C PRO A 243 7.97 -10.19 -3.91
N ARG A 244 7.57 -11.46 -4.07
CA ARG A 244 6.21 -11.89 -3.81
C ARG A 244 5.98 -11.88 -2.30
N VAL A 245 4.99 -11.10 -1.88
CA VAL A 245 4.59 -11.00 -0.46
C VAL A 245 3.40 -11.90 -0.13
N ASP A 246 2.84 -12.60 -1.13
CA ASP A 246 1.61 -13.37 -0.99
C ASP A 246 1.71 -14.40 0.14
N GLU A 247 2.83 -15.10 0.26
CA GLU A 247 3.01 -16.17 1.24
C GLU A 247 3.04 -15.61 2.68
N GLN A 248 3.83 -14.56 2.91
CA GLN A 248 3.96 -13.90 4.21
C GLN A 248 2.65 -13.25 4.63
N VAL A 249 1.97 -12.58 3.67
CA VAL A 249 0.65 -11.99 3.87
C VAL A 249 -0.38 -13.08 4.21
N ASN A 250 -0.42 -14.19 3.45
CA ASN A 250 -1.35 -15.29 3.69
C ASN A 250 -1.10 -15.96 5.06
N ARG A 251 0.17 -16.11 5.47
CA ARG A 251 0.54 -16.58 6.80
C ARG A 251 0.03 -15.63 7.88
N ALA A 252 0.25 -14.33 7.74
CA ALA A 252 -0.20 -13.33 8.71
C ALA A 252 -1.73 -13.25 8.82
N VAL A 253 -2.44 -13.28 7.68
CA VAL A 253 -3.91 -13.31 7.66
C VAL A 253 -4.45 -14.58 8.32
N SER A 254 -3.83 -15.73 8.06
CA SER A 254 -4.22 -17.00 8.69
C SER A 254 -4.03 -16.97 10.20
N ALA A 255 -2.90 -16.42 10.67
CA ALA A 255 -2.64 -16.23 12.09
C ALA A 255 -3.62 -15.24 12.74
N ALA A 256 -3.93 -14.13 12.08
CA ALA A 256 -4.95 -13.17 12.54
C ALA A 256 -6.34 -13.81 12.68
N ASN A 257 -6.75 -14.67 11.73
CA ASN A 257 -8.01 -15.40 11.83
C ASN A 257 -8.03 -16.37 13.04
N ARG A 258 -6.90 -17.03 13.33
CA ARG A 258 -6.78 -17.90 14.52
C ARG A 258 -6.86 -17.09 15.81
N ALA A 259 -6.11 -15.99 15.92
CA ALA A 259 -6.13 -15.10 17.07
C ALA A 259 -7.54 -14.51 17.32
N ALA A 260 -8.22 -14.05 16.26
CA ALA A 260 -9.59 -13.56 16.37
C ALA A 260 -10.60 -14.66 16.80
N THR A 261 -10.36 -15.91 16.41
CA THR A 261 -11.19 -17.04 16.85
C THR A 261 -10.95 -17.36 18.32
N ALA A 262 -9.68 -17.41 18.74
CA ALA A 262 -9.32 -17.59 20.15
C ALA A 262 -9.90 -16.47 21.03
N ALA A 263 -9.81 -15.22 20.59
CA ALA A 263 -10.39 -14.05 21.26
C ALA A 263 -11.91 -14.20 21.46
N ARG A 264 -12.64 -14.64 20.43
CA ARG A 264 -14.10 -14.88 20.54
C ARG A 264 -14.43 -16.02 21.50
N VAL A 265 -13.68 -17.12 21.45
CA VAL A 265 -13.85 -18.25 22.39
C VAL A 265 -13.60 -17.82 23.83
N ALA A 266 -12.54 -17.06 24.08
CA ALA A 266 -12.23 -16.52 25.41
C ALA A 266 -13.35 -15.61 25.92
N ALA A 267 -13.88 -14.73 25.06
CA ALA A 267 -15.00 -13.86 25.43
C ALA A 267 -16.29 -14.65 25.76
N ILE A 268 -16.61 -15.71 25.01
CA ILE A 268 -17.78 -16.57 25.30
C ILE A 268 -17.61 -17.29 26.64
N LYS A 269 -16.44 -17.90 26.87
CA LYS A 269 -16.15 -18.60 28.13
C LYS A 269 -16.25 -17.68 29.34
N ALA A 270 -15.77 -16.44 29.22
CA ALA A 270 -15.87 -15.44 30.28
C ALA A 270 -17.33 -15.12 30.64
N VAL A 271 -18.22 -15.00 29.65
CA VAL A 271 -19.66 -14.77 29.87
C VAL A 271 -20.33 -15.99 30.50
N GLN A 272 -20.01 -17.21 30.03
CA GLN A 272 -20.56 -18.45 30.59
C GLN A 272 -20.18 -18.63 32.07
N ASN A 273 -18.90 -18.43 32.41
CA ASN A 273 -18.43 -18.54 33.80
C ASN A 273 -19.16 -17.55 34.73
N ARG A 274 -19.55 -16.37 34.21
CA ARG A 274 -20.34 -15.38 34.96
C ARG A 274 -21.79 -15.83 35.17
N MET A 275 -22.39 -16.49 34.17
CA MET A 275 -23.75 -17.03 34.28
C MET A 275 -23.82 -18.24 35.22
N ASP A 276 -22.81 -19.10 35.19
CA ASP A 276 -22.75 -20.34 35.98
C ASP A 276 -22.32 -20.11 37.44
N GLY A 277 -22.15 -18.86 37.88
CA GLY A 277 -21.87 -18.51 39.28
C GLY A 277 -20.53 -19.02 39.81
N LYS A 278 -19.60 -19.45 38.95
CA LYS A 278 -18.25 -19.88 39.34
C LYS A 278 -17.36 -18.66 39.62
N PHE A 279 -17.71 -17.91 40.65
CA PHE A 279 -16.72 -17.07 41.33
C PHE A 279 -15.81 -18.02 42.10
N CYS A 280 -14.54 -18.05 41.75
CA CYS A 280 -13.52 -18.54 42.65
C CYS A 280 -13.60 -17.62 43.88
N HIS A 281 -14.23 -18.07 44.97
CA HIS A 281 -13.97 -17.50 46.28
C HIS A 281 -12.48 -17.70 46.54
N THR A 282 -11.69 -16.67 46.34
CA THR A 282 -10.43 -16.54 47.08
C THR A 282 -10.83 -16.03 48.46
N ASP A 283 -11.16 -16.98 49.33
CA ASP A 283 -11.18 -16.74 50.76
C ASP A 283 -9.73 -16.63 51.27
N VAL A 284 -9.50 -15.55 52.01
CA VAL A 284 -8.39 -15.19 52.92
C VAL A 284 -7.05 -14.80 52.30
#